data_AF-A0A9D6L7Y5-F1
#
_entry.id   AF-A0A9D6L7Y5-F1
#
_cell.length_a   1.000
_cell.length_b   1.000
_cell.length_c   1.000
_cell.angle_alpha   90.00
_cell.angle_beta   90.00
_cell.angle_gamma   90.00
#
_symmetry.space_group_name_H-M   'P 1'
#
loop_
_entity.id
_entity.type
_entity.pdbx_description
1 polymer ?
#
loop_
_entity_poly.entity_id
_entity_poly.type
_entity_poly.pdbx_seq_one_letter_code
_entity_poly.pdbx_strand_id
1 'polypeptide(L)' 'MIVMKFGGTSVGIPDHFAVATGLVAERAARDPIVVVSALVGITNLLVEFCRGGAGRADLARRFEARHR' A
#
# COMPACT_ATOMS: atom_id res chain seq x y z
N MET A 1 -23.42 -1.45 6.89
CA MET A 1 -22.04 -1.95 7.03
C MET A 1 -21.63 -2.72 5.78
N ILE A 2 -20.51 -2.34 5.16
CA ILE A 2 -19.88 -3.05 4.03
C ILE A 2 -18.38 -3.18 4.25
N VAL A 3 -17.73 -4.12 3.57
CA VAL A 3 -16.26 -4.22 3.53
C VAL A 3 -15.76 -3.83 2.14
N MET A 4 -14.76 -2.94 2.10
CA MET A 4 -14.11 -2.50 0.87
C MET A 4 -12.62 -2.84 0.94
N LYS A 5 -12.11 -3.60 -0.03
CA LYS A 5 -10.70 -3.99 -0.07
C LYS A 5 -9.97 -3.33 -1.24
N PHE A 6 -8.84 -2.71 -0.96
CA PHE A 6 -7.94 -2.13 -1.97
C PHE A 6 -6.59 -2.86 -1.98
N GLY A 7 -6.16 -3.31 -3.16
CA GLY A 7 -4.85 -3.94 -3.35
C GLY A 7 -3.74 -2.92 -3.48
N GLY A 8 -2.48 -3.39 -3.50
CA GLY A 8 -1.32 -2.50 -3.54
C GLY A 8 -1.28 -1.57 -4.76
N THR A 9 -1.82 -1.99 -5.91
CA THR A 9 -1.95 -1.13 -7.11
C THR A 9 -2.95 0.01 -6.88
N SER A 10 -4.07 -0.26 -6.22
CA SER A 10 -5.10 0.74 -5.91
C SER A 10 -4.62 1.82 -4.94
N VAL A 11 -3.59 1.52 -4.14
CA VAL A 11 -2.98 2.47 -3.20
C VAL A 11 -1.54 2.83 -3.58
N GLY A 12 -1.07 2.45 -4.76
CA GLY A 12 0.38 2.44 -5.06
C GLY A 12 0.98 3.80 -5.41
N ILE A 13 0.17 4.71 -5.93
CA ILE A 13 0.55 6.08 -6.32
C ILE A 13 -0.57 7.05 -5.93
N PRO A 14 -0.30 8.38 -5.84
CA PRO A 14 -1.29 9.37 -5.44
C PRO A 14 -2.60 9.32 -6.25
N ASP A 15 -2.51 9.20 -7.58
CA ASP A 15 -3.69 9.19 -8.46
C ASP A 15 -4.62 8.00 -8.18
N HIS A 16 -4.06 6.80 -8.05
CA HIS A 16 -4.84 5.62 -7.71
C HIS A 16 -5.42 5.71 -6.30
N PHE A 17 -4.66 6.29 -5.37
CA PHE A 17 -5.10 6.51 -4.00
C PHE A 17 -6.31 7.46 -3.95
N ALA A 18 -6.30 8.54 -4.74
CA ALA A 18 -7.41 9.49 -4.84
C ALA A 18 -8.69 8.82 -5.39
N VAL A 19 -8.55 7.90 -6.34
CA VAL A 19 -9.68 7.09 -6.81
C VAL A 19 -10.21 6.19 -5.69
N ALA A 20 -9.34 5.51 -4.95
CA ALA A 20 -9.75 4.64 -3.85
C ALA A 20 -10.49 5.41 -2.75
N THR A 21 -10.01 6.59 -2.36
CA THR A 21 -10.67 7.42 -1.34
C THR A 21 -12.01 7.98 -1.84
N GLY A 22 -12.10 8.37 -3.11
CA GLY A 22 -13.37 8.77 -3.73
C GLY A 22 -14.43 7.66 -3.66
N LEU A 23 -14.06 6.42 -3.99
CA LEU A 23 -14.96 5.27 -3.91
C LEU A 23 -15.46 5.01 -2.48
N VAL A 24 -14.61 5.22 -1.47
CA VAL A 24 -15.00 5.09 -0.06
C VAL A 24 -15.96 6.21 0.34
N ALA A 25 -15.67 7.46 -0.04
CA ALA A 25 -16.50 8.63 0.28
C ALA A 25 -17.92 8.48 -0.29
N GLU A 26 -18.05 8.03 -1.54
CA GLU A 26 -19.34 7.73 -2.18
C GLU A 26 -20.20 6.71 -1.40
N ARG A 27 -19.56 5.87 -0.57
CA ARG A 27 -20.20 4.76 0.15
C ARG A 27 -20.23 4.97 1.66
N ALA A 28 -19.91 6.18 2.14
CA ALA A 28 -19.88 6.50 3.57
C ALA A 28 -21.19 6.17 4.30
N ALA A 29 -22.35 6.42 3.67
CA ALA A 29 -23.67 6.10 4.23
C ALA A 29 -23.91 4.60 4.48
N ARG A 30 -23.08 3.73 3.89
CA ARG A 30 -23.16 2.27 4.07
C ARG A 30 -22.27 1.75 5.19
N ASP A 31 -21.60 2.64 5.93
CA ASP A 31 -20.71 2.31 7.05
C ASP A 31 -19.58 1.34 6.61
N PRO A 32 -18.60 1.83 5.81
CA PRO A 32 -17.57 0.99 5.23
C PRO A 32 -16.42 0.69 6.19
N ILE A 33 -16.06 -0.59 6.31
CA ILE A 33 -14.76 -1.04 6.83
C ILE A 33 -13.80 -1.16 5.66
N VAL A 34 -12.71 -0.38 5.69
CA VAL A 34 -11.73 -0.34 4.60
C VAL A 34 -10.51 -1.19 4.96
N VAL A 35 -10.20 -2.16 4.11
CA VAL A 35 -9.01 -3.02 4.24
C VAL A 35 -8.05 -2.70 3.11
N VAL A 36 -6.80 -2.39 3.44
CA VAL A 36 -5.77 -2.07 2.45
C VAL A 36 -4.62 -3.07 2.51
N SER A 37 -4.07 -3.40 1.35
CA SER A 37 -2.73 -3.98 1.25
C SER A 37 -1.66 -2.90 1.44
N ALA A 38 -0.39 -3.31 1.61
CA ALA A 38 0.73 -2.38 1.49
C ALA A 38 0.81 -1.78 0.07
N LEU A 39 1.50 -0.63 -0.07
CA LEU A 39 1.75 0.00 -1.37
C LEU A 39 2.43 -0.99 -2.34
N VAL A 40 2.19 -0.82 -3.64
CA VAL A 40 2.69 -1.74 -4.67
C VAL A 40 4.20 -2.03 -4.52
N GLY A 41 4.53 -3.32 -4.42
CA GLY A 41 5.90 -3.82 -4.29
C GLY A 41 6.46 -3.84 -2.86
N ILE A 42 5.85 -3.16 -1.89
CA ILE A 42 6.41 -3.04 -0.52
C ILE A 42 6.50 -4.38 0.19
N THR A 43 5.48 -5.23 0.09
CA THR A 43 5.52 -6.55 0.72
C THR A 43 6.71 -7.38 0.22
N ASN A 44 7.05 -7.29 -1.08
CA ASN A 44 8.19 -8.01 -1.64
C ASN A 44 9.51 -7.50 -1.05
N LEU A 45 9.67 -6.17 -0.94
CA LEU A 45 10.85 -5.56 -0.31
C LEU A 45 10.97 -5.99 1.16
N LEU A 46 9.87 -5.98 1.93
CA LEU A 46 9.91 -6.43 3.32
C LEU A 46 10.30 -7.91 3.43
N VAL A 47 9.78 -8.77 2.56
CA VAL A 47 10.15 -10.19 2.53
C VAL A 47 11.63 -10.36 2.19
N GLU A 48 12.16 -9.63 1.20
CA GLU A 48 13.59 -9.64 0.86
C GLU A 48 14.45 -9.15 2.04
N PHE A 49 14.02 -8.08 2.71
CA PHE A 49 14.71 -7.56 3.90
C PHE A 49 14.75 -8.60 5.03
N CYS A 50 13.66 -9.33 5.26
CA CYS A 50 13.56 -10.36 6.28
C CYS A 50 14.40 -11.60 5.97
N ARG A 51 14.57 -11.97 4.70
CA ARG A 51 15.42 -13.09 4.26
C ARG A 51 16.91 -12.90 4.61
N GLY A 52 17.35 -11.66 4.82
CA GLY A 52 18.72 -11.33 5.21
C GLY A 52 19.73 -11.40 4.04
N GLY A 53 20.96 -10.96 4.30
CA GLY A 53 22.07 -10.95 3.32
C GLY A 53 22.77 -9.59 3.20
N ALA A 54 23.84 -9.55 2.41
CA ALA A 54 24.69 -8.36 2.20
C ALA A 54 23.96 -7.14 1.59
N GLY A 55 22.73 -7.32 1.08
CA GLY A 55 21.92 -6.27 0.45
C GLY A 55 20.97 -5.52 1.39
N ARG A 56 20.90 -5.84 2.69
CA ARG A 56 19.87 -5.28 3.60
C ARG A 56 19.92 -3.75 3.72
N ALA A 57 21.13 -3.18 3.85
CA ALA A 57 21.32 -1.74 3.90
C ALA A 57 20.95 -1.05 2.57
N ASP A 58 21.21 -1.70 1.43
CA ASP A 58 20.82 -1.20 0.13
C ASP A 58 19.30 -1.20 -0.06
N LEU A 59 18.66 -2.28 0.35
CA LEU A 59 17.20 -2.40 0.32
C LEU A 59 16.51 -1.31 1.15
N ALA A 60 17.06 -1.01 2.34
CA ALA A 60 16.56 0.06 3.19
C ALA A 60 16.68 1.44 2.52
N ARG A 61 17.82 1.73 1.87
CA ARG A 61 17.99 2.98 1.10
C ARG A 61 17.01 3.10 -0.05
N ARG A 62 16.78 2.01 -0.81
CA ARG A 62 15.81 1.98 -1.92
C ARG A 62 14.38 2.23 -1.43
N PHE A 63 14.05 1.71 -0.25
CA PHE A 63 12.76 1.95 0.39
C PHE A 63 12.59 3.44 0.73
N GLU A 64 13.57 4.05 1.40
CA GLU A 64 13.53 5.48 1.72
C GLU A 64 13.43 6.35 0.47
N ALA A 65 14.24 6.08 -0.56
CA ALA A 65 14.25 6.86 -1.80
C ALA A 65 12.94 6.79 -2.59
N ARG A 66 12.16 5.71 -2.45
CA ARG A 66 10.87 5.55 -3.12
C ARG A 66 9.72 6.29 -2.42
N HIS A 67 9.85 6.54 -1.12
CA HIS A 67 8.76 7.02 -0.27
C HIS A 67 9.02 8.38 0.39
N ARG A 68 10.13 9.03 0.06
CA ARG A 68 10.45 10.40 0.47
C ARG A 68 10.14 11.38 -0.65
#